data_AF-A0AA43CHS1-F1
#
_entry.id   AF-A0AA43CHS1-F1
#
_cell.length_a   1.000
_cell.length_b   1.000
_cell.length_c   1.000
_cell.angle_alpha   90.00
_cell.angle_beta   90.00
_cell.angle_gamma   90.00
#
_symmetry.space_group_name_H-M   'P 1'
#
loop_
_entity.id
_entity.type
_entity.pdbx_description
1 polymer ?
#
loop_
_entity_poly.entity_id
_entity_poly.type
_entity_poly.pdbx_seq_one_letter_code
_entity_poly.pdbx_strand_id
1 'polypeptide(L)'
;IQVGFYDTLQGAVEIDHDIDGLWLLDVYAVNGNTIELYEPRTDTSYYLEGYQRNTFDYDQVFYENIHYFLQEYEAWEKTFTSVEGALNEFDDENFLQFFSGGSSDTFRSSVDGTGTPISQLVWDYEGNYTVYDVPGDESLKTLTLDYDYLGDDYFELYVIDDGTIELYHPDSGTIYEFGGQGYLQFLKSKSGKGTQARKRVKRTLPKMHVKRQRK
;
A
#
# COMPACT_ATOMS: atom_id res chain seq x y z
N ILE A 1 1.53 -13.61 -11.28
CA ILE A 1 2.83 -14.27 -10.98
C ILE A 1 2.55 -15.63 -10.38
N GLN A 2 3.27 -16.65 -10.80
CA GLN A 2 3.20 -17.98 -10.20
C GLN A 2 4.30 -18.12 -9.12
N VAL A 3 3.95 -18.62 -7.95
CA VAL A 3 4.87 -18.86 -6.81
C VAL A 3 4.93 -20.33 -6.40
N GLY A 4 4.24 -21.19 -7.14
CA GLY A 4 4.13 -22.61 -6.88
C GLY A 4 2.85 -23.20 -7.47
N PHE A 5 2.54 -24.40 -7.02
CA PHE A 5 1.32 -25.12 -7.35
C PHE A 5 0.64 -25.58 -6.06
N TYR A 6 -0.67 -25.75 -6.12
CA TYR A 6 -1.40 -26.44 -5.05
C TYR A 6 -2.38 -27.42 -5.67
N ASP A 7 -2.62 -28.51 -4.96
CA ASP A 7 -3.68 -29.46 -5.27
C ASP A 7 -4.38 -29.88 -3.99
N THR A 8 -5.65 -30.24 -4.11
CA THR A 8 -6.44 -30.73 -2.98
C THR A 8 -6.47 -32.24 -3.01
N LEU A 9 -6.09 -32.84 -1.90
CA LEU A 9 -6.24 -34.27 -1.63
C LEU A 9 -7.40 -34.46 -0.65
N GLN A 10 -7.89 -35.69 -0.51
CA GLN A 10 -9.03 -35.98 0.35
C GLN A 10 -8.67 -35.70 1.83
N GLY A 11 -9.04 -34.51 2.32
CA GLY A 11 -8.74 -34.05 3.68
C GLY A 11 -7.39 -33.35 3.85
N ALA A 12 -6.68 -33.02 2.77
CA ALA A 12 -5.40 -32.32 2.84
C ALA A 12 -5.24 -31.35 1.65
N VAL A 13 -4.36 -30.35 1.81
CA VAL A 13 -3.87 -29.52 0.71
C VAL A 13 -2.38 -29.75 0.56
N GLU A 14 -1.96 -30.09 -0.66
CA GLU A 14 -0.56 -30.18 -1.04
C GLU A 14 -0.16 -28.87 -1.72
N ILE A 15 0.92 -28.26 -1.27
CA ILE A 15 1.48 -27.02 -1.82
C ILE A 15 2.92 -27.32 -2.22
N ASP A 16 3.23 -27.19 -3.50
CA ASP A 16 4.60 -27.22 -4.00
C ASP A 16 5.04 -25.78 -4.27
N HIS A 17 5.69 -25.17 -3.28
CA HIS A 17 6.17 -23.80 -3.37
C HIS A 17 7.54 -23.76 -4.04
N ASP A 18 7.74 -22.84 -4.99
CA ASP A 18 8.97 -22.77 -5.81
C ASP A 18 10.27 -22.62 -4.98
N ILE A 19 10.14 -22.17 -3.72
CA ILE A 19 11.24 -21.88 -2.78
C ILE A 19 11.20 -22.78 -1.55
N ASP A 20 10.02 -22.96 -0.95
CA ASP A 20 9.88 -23.68 0.32
C ASP A 20 9.63 -25.17 0.11
N GLY A 21 9.50 -25.62 -1.15
CA GLY A 21 9.28 -27.01 -1.54
C GLY A 21 7.88 -27.50 -1.18
N LEU A 22 7.79 -28.81 -0.93
CA LEU A 22 6.53 -29.50 -0.72
C LEU A 22 6.04 -29.39 0.74
N TRP A 23 4.84 -28.86 0.89
CA TRP A 23 4.08 -28.77 2.13
C TRP A 23 2.81 -29.59 1.97
N LEU A 24 2.51 -30.41 2.98
CA LEU A 24 1.27 -31.17 3.05
C LEU A 24 0.58 -30.80 4.34
N LEU A 25 -0.59 -30.17 4.22
CA LEU A 25 -1.36 -29.67 5.34
C LEU A 25 -2.67 -30.43 5.44
N ASP A 26 -2.92 -31.06 6.58
CA ASP A 26 -4.21 -31.69 6.87
C ASP A 26 -5.26 -30.60 7.08
N VAL A 27 -6.45 -30.80 6.54
CA VAL A 27 -7.55 -29.82 6.59
C VAL A 27 -8.64 -30.33 7.53
N TYR A 28 -8.90 -29.58 8.60
CA TYR A 28 -10.00 -29.85 9.53
C TYR A 28 -11.04 -28.75 9.50
N ALA A 29 -12.31 -29.12 9.43
CA ALA A 29 -13.41 -28.18 9.64
C ALA A 29 -13.56 -27.93 11.15
N VAL A 30 -13.24 -26.73 11.60
CA VAL A 30 -13.31 -26.36 13.02
C VAL A 30 -14.75 -25.97 13.37
N ASN A 31 -15.39 -25.16 12.52
CA ASN A 31 -16.79 -24.75 12.66
C ASN A 31 -17.34 -24.26 11.30
N GLY A 32 -18.50 -23.59 11.30
CA GLY A 32 -19.20 -23.14 10.10
C GLY A 32 -18.47 -22.10 9.22
N ASN A 33 -17.44 -21.43 9.73
CA ASN A 33 -16.63 -20.48 8.97
C ASN A 33 -15.11 -20.61 9.18
N THR A 34 -14.64 -21.56 9.99
CA THR A 34 -13.22 -21.74 10.29
C THR A 34 -12.74 -23.11 9.83
N ILE A 35 -11.60 -23.13 9.12
CA ILE A 35 -10.83 -24.35 8.87
C ILE A 35 -9.46 -24.25 9.55
N GLU A 36 -8.93 -25.39 9.95
CA GLU A 36 -7.56 -25.56 10.42
C GLU A 36 -6.75 -26.23 9.32
N LEU A 37 -5.60 -25.66 9.01
CA LEU A 37 -4.54 -26.28 8.21
C LEU A 37 -3.43 -26.73 9.17
N TYR A 38 -3.29 -28.02 9.39
CA TYR A 38 -2.32 -28.60 10.32
C TYR A 38 -1.12 -29.16 9.57
N GLU A 39 0.09 -28.81 10.01
CA GLU A 39 1.35 -29.36 9.48
C GLU A 39 1.94 -30.39 10.47
N PRO A 40 1.85 -31.71 10.17
CA PRO A 40 2.26 -32.75 11.11
C PRO A 40 3.76 -32.79 11.42
N ARG A 41 4.60 -32.24 10.52
CA ARG A 41 6.07 -32.27 10.67
C ARG A 41 6.57 -31.30 11.73
N THR A 42 5.88 -30.16 11.85
CA THR A 42 6.25 -29.04 12.72
C THR A 42 5.29 -28.88 13.88
N ASP A 43 4.24 -29.71 13.95
CA ASP A 43 3.16 -29.61 14.96
C ASP A 43 2.57 -28.19 15.00
N THR A 44 2.36 -27.62 13.82
CA THR A 44 1.91 -26.23 13.64
C THR A 44 0.54 -26.19 12.99
N SER A 45 -0.39 -25.44 13.59
CA SER A 45 -1.73 -25.20 13.06
C SER A 45 -1.91 -23.76 12.60
N TYR A 46 -2.51 -23.60 11.42
CA TYR A 46 -2.95 -22.33 10.88
C TYR A 46 -4.48 -22.32 10.81
N TYR A 47 -5.12 -21.34 11.45
CA TYR A 47 -6.57 -21.20 11.41
C TYR A 47 -6.95 -20.16 10.37
N LEU A 48 -7.78 -20.55 9.41
CA LEU A 48 -8.34 -19.67 8.40
C LEU A 48 -9.81 -19.45 8.71
N GLU A 49 -10.14 -18.22 9.11
CA GLU A 49 -11.50 -17.77 9.31
C GLU A 49 -12.02 -17.12 8.02
N GLY A 50 -13.01 -17.76 7.41
CA GLY A 50 -13.66 -17.30 6.20
C GLY A 50 -14.79 -16.33 6.48
N TYR A 51 -14.97 -15.39 5.54
CA TYR A 51 -16.10 -14.49 5.49
C TYR A 51 -16.93 -14.78 4.24
N GLN A 52 -18.24 -14.53 4.32
CA GLN A 52 -19.14 -14.65 3.18
C GLN A 52 -18.77 -13.58 2.14
N ARG A 53 -18.33 -14.01 0.95
CA ARG A 53 -17.78 -13.12 -0.10
C ARG A 53 -18.74 -12.00 -0.51
N ASN A 54 -20.04 -12.27 -0.48
CA ASN A 54 -21.10 -11.33 -0.86
C ASN A 54 -21.34 -10.23 0.19
N THR A 55 -20.80 -10.35 1.40
CA THR A 55 -20.94 -9.35 2.47
C THR A 55 -19.58 -8.92 3.01
N PHE A 56 -18.49 -9.31 2.35
CA PHE A 56 -17.15 -8.94 2.78
C PHE A 56 -16.78 -7.57 2.21
N ASP A 57 -16.34 -6.68 3.09
CA ASP A 57 -15.89 -5.35 2.72
C ASP A 57 -14.41 -5.39 2.31
N TYR A 58 -14.19 -5.61 1.02
CA TYR A 58 -12.84 -5.62 0.45
C TYR A 58 -12.20 -4.23 0.48
N ASP A 59 -13.02 -3.18 0.34
CA ASP A 59 -12.56 -1.80 0.33
C ASP A 59 -12.03 -1.43 1.71
N GLN A 60 -12.74 -1.79 2.79
CA GLN A 60 -12.28 -1.56 4.16
C GLN A 60 -10.90 -2.18 4.41
N VAL A 61 -10.69 -3.45 4.04
CA VAL A 61 -9.39 -4.12 4.22
C VAL A 61 -8.29 -3.44 3.41
N PHE A 62 -8.61 -3.00 2.20
CA PHE A 62 -7.67 -2.26 1.37
C PHE A 62 -7.29 -0.92 2.01
N TYR A 63 -8.28 -0.11 2.42
CA TYR A 63 -8.05 1.18 3.06
C TYR A 63 -7.33 1.06 4.41
N GLU A 64 -7.56 0.01 5.20
CA GLU A 64 -6.77 -0.28 6.41
C GLU A 64 -5.28 -0.51 6.12
N ASN A 65 -4.92 -0.87 4.88
CA ASN A 65 -3.56 -1.21 4.47
C ASN A 65 -2.99 -0.27 3.39
N ILE A 66 -3.66 0.85 3.11
CA ILE A 66 -3.27 1.82 2.07
C ILE A 66 -1.82 2.34 2.21
N HIS A 67 -1.31 2.37 3.44
CA HIS A 67 0.08 2.75 3.72
C HIS A 67 1.08 1.89 2.94
N TYR A 68 0.78 0.60 2.74
CA TYR A 68 1.62 -0.28 1.94
C TYR A 68 1.45 -0.05 0.44
N PHE A 69 0.24 0.30 0.01
CA PHE A 69 -0.08 0.59 -1.39
C PHE A 69 0.80 1.72 -1.95
N LEU A 70 0.97 2.81 -1.20
CA LEU A 70 1.86 3.91 -1.59
C LEU A 70 3.32 3.49 -1.82
N GLN A 71 3.75 2.35 -1.29
CA GLN A 71 5.12 1.84 -1.37
C GLN A 71 5.30 0.73 -2.43
N GLU A 72 4.25 0.41 -3.19
CA GLU A 72 4.28 -0.66 -4.20
C GLU A 72 4.87 -0.22 -5.53
N TYR A 73 5.22 1.06 -5.68
CA TYR A 73 5.81 1.61 -6.89
C TYR A 73 7.17 2.26 -6.59
N GLU A 74 8.09 2.19 -7.56
CA GLU A 74 9.37 2.89 -7.48
C GLU A 74 9.18 4.41 -7.47
N ALA A 75 8.19 4.93 -8.19
CA ALA A 75 7.79 6.32 -8.14
C ALA A 75 6.30 6.47 -8.49
N TRP A 76 5.69 7.57 -8.07
CA TRP A 76 4.37 8.03 -8.48
C TRP A 76 4.59 9.25 -9.36
N GLU A 77 4.17 9.18 -10.62
CA GLU A 77 4.32 10.26 -11.61
C GLU A 77 3.02 11.01 -11.77
N LYS A 78 3.05 12.34 -11.71
CA LYS A 78 1.89 13.22 -11.90
C LYS A 78 1.35 13.03 -13.31
N THR A 79 0.11 12.59 -13.42
CA THR A 79 -0.60 12.37 -14.69
C THR A 79 -1.63 13.47 -14.98
N PHE A 80 -2.07 14.18 -13.95
CA PHE A 80 -3.08 15.22 -14.06
C PHE A 80 -2.94 16.27 -12.96
N THR A 81 -3.24 17.52 -13.31
CA THR A 81 -3.51 18.63 -12.39
C THR A 81 -4.79 19.31 -12.85
N SER A 82 -5.72 19.59 -11.93
CA SER A 82 -6.94 20.32 -12.27
C SER A 82 -6.65 21.75 -12.71
N VAL A 83 -7.49 22.26 -13.61
CA VAL A 83 -7.48 23.68 -14.00
C VAL A 83 -8.04 24.57 -12.89
N GLU A 84 -8.89 23.99 -12.05
CA GLU A 84 -9.42 24.63 -10.85
C GLU A 84 -8.40 24.54 -9.71
N GLY A 85 -8.43 25.53 -8.81
CA GLY A 85 -7.53 25.62 -7.67
C GLY A 85 -6.68 26.89 -7.67
N ALA A 86 -6.23 27.31 -6.48
CA ALA A 86 -5.24 28.36 -6.34
C ALA A 86 -3.82 27.82 -6.58
N LEU A 87 -2.96 28.63 -7.20
CA LEU A 87 -1.55 28.28 -7.38
C LEU A 87 -0.88 28.07 -6.02
N ASN A 88 -0.11 26.99 -5.90
CA ASN A 88 0.64 26.63 -4.69
C ASN A 88 1.96 25.95 -5.05
N GLU A 89 2.86 25.77 -4.08
CA GLU A 89 4.22 25.27 -4.33
C GLU A 89 4.25 23.81 -4.81
N PHE A 90 3.28 23.00 -4.39
CA PHE A 90 3.16 21.60 -4.82
C PHE A 90 2.77 21.44 -6.31
N ASP A 91 2.31 22.51 -6.97
CA ASP A 91 2.00 22.49 -8.40
C ASP A 91 3.21 22.06 -9.25
N ASP A 92 4.42 22.38 -8.81
CA ASP A 92 5.68 22.06 -9.51
C ASP A 92 6.15 20.61 -9.32
N GLU A 93 5.64 19.89 -8.32
CA GLU A 93 6.11 18.55 -7.94
C GLU A 93 5.55 17.45 -8.84
N ASN A 94 6.37 16.85 -9.70
CA ASN A 94 5.89 15.90 -10.71
C ASN A 94 6.09 14.43 -10.33
N PHE A 95 6.97 14.13 -9.37
CA PHE A 95 7.17 12.77 -8.90
C PHE A 95 7.16 12.69 -7.38
N LEU A 96 6.61 11.60 -6.85
CA LEU A 96 6.66 11.24 -5.43
C LEU A 96 7.21 9.82 -5.27
N GLN A 97 7.87 9.56 -4.14
CA GLN A 97 8.27 8.21 -3.76
C GLN A 97 8.10 8.02 -2.26
N PHE A 98 7.50 6.90 -1.83
CA PHE A 98 7.21 6.64 -0.42
C PHE A 98 7.99 5.44 0.12
N PHE A 99 8.48 5.58 1.35
CA PHE A 99 9.25 4.54 2.03
C PHE A 99 8.69 4.27 3.42
N SER A 100 8.68 3.00 3.83
CA SER A 100 8.48 2.62 5.23
C SER A 100 9.84 2.68 5.96
N GLY A 101 10.06 3.70 6.79
CA GLY A 101 11.31 3.88 7.54
C GLY A 101 11.31 3.25 8.94
N GLY A 102 10.37 2.34 9.22
CA GLY A 102 10.29 1.61 10.48
C GLY A 102 9.70 2.46 11.61
N SER A 103 10.46 3.44 12.12
CA SER A 103 10.00 4.36 13.19
C SER A 103 9.36 5.65 12.68
N SER A 104 9.70 6.09 11.46
CA SER A 104 9.07 7.20 10.75
C SER A 104 9.03 6.84 9.27
N ASP A 105 8.00 7.26 8.55
CA ASP A 105 7.92 7.06 7.11
C ASP A 105 8.47 8.27 6.39
N THR A 106 9.23 8.03 5.32
CA THR A 106 9.87 9.10 4.55
C THR A 106 9.39 9.11 3.12
N PHE A 107 9.33 10.28 2.52
CA PHE A 107 9.01 10.45 1.11
C PHE A 107 10.10 11.25 0.41
N ARG A 108 10.10 11.19 -0.92
CA ARG A 108 10.87 12.11 -1.77
C ARG A 108 9.95 12.73 -2.80
N SER A 109 10.29 13.94 -3.23
CA SER A 109 9.62 14.62 -4.33
C SER A 109 10.63 15.12 -5.36
N SER A 110 10.16 15.32 -6.59
CA SER A 110 10.97 15.85 -7.69
C SER A 110 10.13 16.71 -8.63
N VAL A 111 10.71 17.83 -9.05
CA VAL A 111 10.14 18.74 -10.05
C VAL A 111 10.53 18.36 -11.48
N ASP A 112 11.30 17.29 -11.67
CA ASP A 112 11.67 16.79 -12.99
C ASP A 112 10.43 16.61 -13.88
N GLY A 113 10.55 16.89 -15.18
CA GLY A 113 9.38 16.87 -16.07
C GLY A 113 8.76 15.47 -16.18
N THR A 114 7.43 15.41 -16.31
CA THR A 114 6.70 14.17 -16.60
C THR A 114 7.31 13.44 -17.81
N GLY A 115 7.44 12.12 -17.73
CA GLY A 115 8.10 11.26 -18.71
C GLY A 115 9.59 11.03 -18.45
N THR A 116 10.16 11.62 -17.40
CA THR A 116 11.55 11.37 -17.00
C THR A 116 11.71 9.92 -16.52
N PRO A 117 12.66 9.14 -17.09
CA PRO A 117 12.88 7.76 -16.63
C PRO A 117 13.26 7.72 -15.14
N ILE A 118 12.70 6.76 -14.39
CA ILE A 118 12.94 6.62 -12.93
C ILE A 118 14.44 6.61 -12.59
N SER A 119 15.27 5.96 -13.42
CA SER A 119 16.72 5.87 -13.23
C SER A 119 17.48 7.20 -13.43
N GLN A 120 16.81 8.23 -13.95
CA GLN A 120 17.35 9.56 -14.21
C GLN A 120 16.75 10.64 -13.31
N LEU A 121 15.75 10.30 -12.49
CA LEU A 121 15.12 11.25 -11.58
C LEU A 121 16.13 11.84 -10.59
N VAL A 122 16.07 13.16 -10.44
CA VAL A 122 16.75 13.90 -9.39
C VAL A 122 15.72 14.23 -8.31
N TRP A 123 15.85 13.60 -7.14
CA TRP A 123 15.01 13.89 -6.00
C TRP A 123 15.41 15.23 -5.38
N ASP A 124 14.56 16.24 -5.53
CA ASP A 124 14.80 17.61 -5.07
C ASP A 124 14.60 17.74 -3.56
N TYR A 125 13.71 16.92 -3.00
CA TYR A 125 13.39 16.95 -1.59
C TYR A 125 13.22 15.55 -0.98
N GLU A 126 13.54 15.42 0.30
CA GLU A 126 13.29 14.24 1.14
C GLU A 126 12.78 14.71 2.50
N GLY A 127 11.65 14.17 2.94
CA GLY A 127 11.02 14.52 4.21
C GLY A 127 10.22 13.36 4.81
N ASN A 128 9.38 13.67 5.81
CA ASN A 128 8.51 12.67 6.44
C ASN A 128 7.11 12.73 5.85
N TYR A 129 6.42 11.59 5.80
CA TYR A 129 4.99 11.61 5.50
C TYR A 129 4.20 10.84 6.54
N THR A 130 2.92 11.20 6.69
CA THR A 130 1.98 10.46 7.52
C THR A 130 0.66 10.28 6.80
N VAL A 131 0.16 9.04 6.78
CA VAL A 131 -1.21 8.73 6.36
C VAL A 131 -2.08 8.60 7.60
N TYR A 132 -3.25 9.24 7.61
CA TYR A 132 -4.18 9.22 8.72
C TYR A 132 -5.51 8.57 8.34
N ASP A 133 -6.13 7.93 9.34
CA ASP A 133 -7.53 7.53 9.31
C ASP A 133 -8.42 8.74 9.62
N VAL A 134 -9.54 8.87 8.89
CA VAL A 134 -10.59 9.86 9.20
C VAL A 134 -11.73 9.19 9.98
N PRO A 135 -11.95 9.55 11.26
CA PRO A 135 -12.99 8.92 12.06
C PRO A 135 -14.40 9.13 11.45
N GLY A 136 -15.10 8.02 11.20
CA GLY A 136 -16.45 8.04 10.63
C GLY A 136 -16.49 8.06 9.10
N ASP A 137 -15.34 8.01 8.43
CA ASP A 137 -15.24 7.91 6.97
C ASP A 137 -14.10 6.94 6.58
N GLU A 138 -14.42 5.66 6.43
CA GLU A 138 -13.44 4.59 6.19
C GLU A 138 -12.83 4.66 4.78
N SER A 139 -13.54 5.28 3.84
CA SER A 139 -13.13 5.46 2.44
C SER A 139 -12.24 6.67 2.20
N LEU A 140 -12.06 7.52 3.22
CA LEU A 140 -11.20 8.69 3.16
C LEU A 140 -9.95 8.49 4.00
N LYS A 141 -8.80 8.80 3.41
CA LYS A 141 -7.54 8.93 4.10
C LYS A 141 -7.02 10.34 3.89
N THR A 142 -6.15 10.77 4.78
CA THR A 142 -5.41 12.02 4.56
C THR A 142 -3.92 11.74 4.56
N LEU A 143 -3.20 12.50 3.74
CA LEU A 143 -1.76 12.45 3.61
C LEU A 143 -1.20 13.81 4.01
N THR A 144 -0.21 13.81 4.90
CA THR A 144 0.61 14.99 5.19
C THR A 144 2.02 14.72 4.71
N LEU A 145 2.56 15.64 3.92
CA LEU A 145 3.96 15.68 3.51
C LEU A 145 4.64 16.79 4.32
N ASP A 146 5.55 16.41 5.20
CA ASP A 146 6.30 17.31 6.08
C ASP A 146 7.63 17.67 5.39
N TYR A 147 7.75 18.95 5.00
CA TYR A 147 8.93 19.51 4.36
C TYR A 147 9.92 20.15 5.37
N ASP A 148 9.94 19.63 6.60
CA ASP A 148 10.68 20.13 7.76
C ASP A 148 10.43 21.62 8.02
N TYR A 149 11.42 22.47 7.73
CA TYR A 149 11.35 23.92 7.98
C TYR A 149 10.61 24.68 6.87
N LEU A 150 10.27 24.03 5.77
CA LEU A 150 9.60 24.64 4.61
C LEU A 150 8.07 24.63 4.74
N GLY A 151 7.53 23.84 5.66
CA GLY A 151 6.09 23.71 5.90
C GLY A 151 5.57 22.32 5.58
N ASP A 152 4.26 22.15 5.68
CA ASP A 152 3.58 20.87 5.45
C ASP A 152 2.54 21.05 4.35
N ASP A 153 2.45 20.08 3.43
CA ASP A 153 1.31 19.96 2.53
C ASP A 153 0.31 18.92 3.05
N TYR A 154 -0.97 19.27 2.97
CA TYR A 154 -2.08 18.45 3.44
C TYR A 154 -3.00 18.06 2.27
N PHE A 155 -3.25 16.76 2.14
CA PHE A 155 -4.09 16.20 1.10
C PHE A 155 -5.16 15.27 1.66
N GLU A 156 -6.33 15.29 1.02
CA GLU A 156 -7.22 14.14 1.00
C GLU A 156 -6.73 13.15 -0.05
N LEU A 157 -6.51 11.90 0.37
CA LEU A 157 -5.97 10.81 -0.46
C LEU A 157 -7.09 9.87 -0.89
N TYR A 158 -7.19 9.69 -2.21
CA TYR A 158 -8.11 8.76 -2.85
C TYR A 158 -7.34 7.76 -3.70
N VAL A 159 -7.88 6.54 -3.81
CA VAL A 159 -7.37 5.52 -4.72
C VAL A 159 -8.39 5.38 -5.85
N ILE A 160 -7.95 5.64 -7.08
CA ILE A 160 -8.79 5.55 -8.26
C ILE A 160 -8.79 4.10 -8.78
N ASP A 161 -7.61 3.50 -8.88
CA ASP A 161 -7.41 2.09 -9.25
C ASP A 161 -6.09 1.55 -8.68
N ASP A 162 -5.70 0.34 -9.10
CA ASP A 162 -4.51 -0.36 -8.60
C ASP A 162 -3.19 0.31 -9.00
N GLY A 163 -3.20 1.29 -9.89
CA GLY A 163 -2.02 2.04 -10.32
C GLY A 163 -2.16 3.56 -10.21
N THR A 164 -3.26 4.09 -9.68
CA THR A 164 -3.55 5.52 -9.72
C THR A 164 -4.08 6.02 -8.38
N ILE A 165 -3.39 7.01 -7.82
CA ILE A 165 -3.87 7.76 -6.66
C ILE A 165 -4.24 9.18 -7.05
N GLU A 166 -5.02 9.79 -6.18
CA GLU A 166 -5.43 11.15 -6.32
C GLU A 166 -5.26 11.89 -4.99
N LEU A 167 -4.66 13.08 -5.08
CA LEU A 167 -4.39 13.98 -3.98
C LEU A 167 -5.20 15.25 -4.20
N TYR A 168 -6.20 15.47 -3.35
CA TYR A 168 -6.94 16.72 -3.32
C TYR A 168 -6.34 17.63 -2.25
N HIS A 169 -5.85 18.81 -2.65
CA HIS A 169 -5.27 19.81 -1.77
C HIS A 169 -6.35 20.78 -1.28
N PRO A 170 -6.84 20.67 -0.03
CA PRO A 170 -8.09 21.32 0.34
C PRO A 170 -7.98 22.84 0.46
N ASP A 171 -6.79 23.36 0.76
CA ASP A 171 -6.57 24.81 0.92
C ASP A 171 -6.56 25.54 -0.42
N SER A 172 -6.02 24.91 -1.48
CA SER A 172 -6.05 25.50 -2.82
C SER A 172 -7.29 25.09 -3.62
N GLY A 173 -7.86 23.92 -3.34
CA GLY A 173 -8.89 23.28 -4.17
C GLY A 173 -8.34 22.55 -5.40
N THR A 174 -7.01 22.38 -5.48
CA THR A 174 -6.36 21.69 -6.61
C THR A 174 -6.45 20.17 -6.46
N ILE A 175 -6.65 19.47 -7.57
CA ILE A 175 -6.63 18.01 -7.67
C ILE A 175 -5.40 17.60 -8.46
N TYR A 176 -4.64 16.65 -7.92
CA TYR A 176 -3.54 16.00 -8.61
C TYR A 176 -3.83 14.49 -8.73
N GLU A 177 -3.55 13.90 -9.88
CA GLU A 177 -3.51 12.44 -10.03
C GLU A 177 -2.08 12.00 -10.27
N PHE A 178 -1.72 10.87 -9.68
CA PHE A 178 -0.42 10.24 -9.87
C PHE A 178 -0.56 8.78 -10.26
N GLY A 179 0.12 8.40 -11.33
CA GLY A 179 0.24 7.03 -11.81
C GLY A 179 1.51 6.36 -11.28
N GLY A 180 1.38 5.15 -10.75
CA GLY A 180 2.47 4.33 -10.25
C GLY A 180 3.40 3.85 -11.37
N GLN A 181 4.69 4.12 -11.23
CA GLN A 181 5.77 3.71 -12.12
C GLN A 181 6.67 2.67 -11.44
N GLY A 182 7.01 1.60 -12.17
CA GLY A 182 7.91 0.56 -11.68
C GLY A 182 7.33 -0.23 -10.51
N TYR A 183 6.26 -1.00 -10.73
CA TYR A 183 5.66 -1.84 -9.69
C TYR A 183 6.70 -2.79 -9.04
N LEU A 184 6.83 -2.67 -7.73
CA LEU A 184 7.77 -3.39 -6.89
C LEU A 184 7.18 -4.74 -6.47
N GLN A 185 7.61 -5.79 -7.17
CA GLN A 185 7.21 -7.14 -6.84
C GLN A 185 7.94 -7.68 -5.60
N PHE A 186 7.19 -8.00 -4.55
CA PHE A 186 7.73 -8.65 -3.35
C PHE A 186 7.69 -10.18 -3.50
N LEU A 187 8.85 -10.78 -3.77
CA LEU A 187 9.05 -12.22 -3.74
C LEU A 187 9.95 -12.62 -2.57
N LYS A 188 9.65 -13.77 -1.95
CA LYS A 188 10.59 -14.44 -1.03
C LYS A 188 11.84 -14.81 -1.84
N SER A 189 13.05 -14.58 -1.33
CA SER A 189 14.29 -14.92 -2.07
C SER A 189 14.76 -16.35 -1.74
N LYS A 190 15.23 -17.10 -2.75
CA LYS A 190 15.80 -18.46 -2.56
C LYS A 190 17.08 -18.48 -1.72
N SER A 191 17.86 -17.40 -1.76
CA SER A 191 19.05 -17.23 -0.93
C SER A 191 18.67 -16.32 0.24
N GLY A 192 18.98 -16.72 1.47
CA GLY A 192 18.81 -15.90 2.69
C GLY A 192 19.66 -14.62 2.74
N LYS A 193 20.02 -14.05 1.58
CA LYS A 193 20.69 -12.77 1.35
C LYS A 193 19.79 -11.83 0.51
N GLY A 194 18.48 -11.89 0.70
CA GLY A 194 17.58 -10.84 0.25
C GLY A 194 17.67 -9.65 1.20
N THR A 195 17.69 -8.43 0.66
CA THR A 195 17.37 -7.17 1.33
C THR A 195 16.35 -7.42 2.44
N GLN A 196 16.64 -6.98 3.67
CA GLN A 196 15.83 -7.21 4.87
C GLN A 196 14.35 -7.37 4.49
N ALA A 197 13.81 -8.58 4.67
CA ALA A 197 12.42 -8.85 4.32
C ALA A 197 11.58 -7.73 4.96
N ARG A 198 11.01 -6.85 4.12
CA ARG A 198 10.09 -5.80 4.56
C ARG A 198 8.84 -6.51 5.04
N LYS A 199 8.90 -7.03 6.27
CA LYS A 199 7.76 -7.69 6.91
C LYS A 199 6.67 -6.63 7.02
N ARG A 200 5.60 -6.82 6.24
CA ARG A 200 4.38 -6.06 6.41
C ARG A 200 3.73 -6.53 7.71
N VAL A 201 3.47 -5.61 8.62
CA VAL A 201 2.82 -5.87 9.91
C VAL A 201 1.63 -4.94 9.96
N LYS A 202 0.46 -5.42 10.39
CA LYS A 202 -0.70 -4.55 10.53
C LYS A 202 -0.30 -3.30 11.32
N ARG A 203 -0.46 -2.13 10.70
CA ARG A 203 -0.13 -0.84 11.29
C ARG A 203 -1.41 -0.12 11.62
N THR A 204 -1.50 0.40 12.84
CA THR A 204 -2.57 1.31 13.22
C THR A 204 -2.16 2.71 12.80
N LEU A 205 -2.91 3.32 11.88
CA LEU A 205 -2.66 4.69 11.46
C LEU A 205 -3.12 5.68 12.54
N PRO A 206 -2.45 6.84 12.68
CA PRO A 206 -2.95 7.92 13.51
C PRO A 206 -4.29 8.45 12.95
N LYS A 207 -5.08 9.11 13.78
CA LYS A 207 -6.40 9.65 13.40
C LYS A 207 -6.33 11.15 13.19
N MET A 208 -6.98 11.64 12.14
CA MET A 208 -7.15 13.06 11.87
C MET A 208 -8.64 13.42 11.80
N HIS A 209 -9.05 14.42 12.59
CA HIS A 209 -10.45 14.84 12.67
C HIS A 209 -10.72 15.99 11.70
N VAL A 210 -11.04 15.62 10.46
CA VAL A 210 -11.36 16.56 9.39
C VAL A 210 -12.72 16.22 8.79
N LYS A 211 -13.30 17.17 8.05
CA LYS A 211 -14.47 16.92 7.22
C LYS A 211 -14.02 16.82 5.78
N ARG A 212 -14.48 15.79 5.08
CA ARG A 212 -14.28 15.66 3.64
C ARG A 212 -14.73 16.93 2.93
N GLN A 213 -13.84 17.48 2.11
CA GLN A 213 -14.05 18.68 1.32
C GLN A 213 -14.25 18.34 -0.17
N ARG A 214 -13.57 17.30 -0.66
CA ARG A 214 -13.83 16.78 -2.00
C ARG A 214 -15.23 16.16 -2.06
N LYS A 215 -16.00 16.54 -3.08
CA LYS A 215 -17.38 16.09 -3.28
C LYS A 215 -17.47 14.97 -4.29
#